data_AF-A0A1C6L0N0-F1
#
_entry.id   AF-A0A1C6L0N0-F1
#
_cell.length_a   1.000
_cell.length_b   1.000
_cell.length_c   1.000
_cell.angle_alpha   90.00
_cell.angle_beta   90.00
_cell.angle_gamma   90.00
#
_symmetry.space_group_name_H-M   'P 1'
#
loop_
_entity.id
_entity.type
_entity.pdbx_description
1 polymer ?
#
loop_
_entity_poly.entity_id
_entity_poly.type
_entity_poly.pdbx_seq_one_letter_code
_entity_poly.pdbx_strand_id
1 'polypeptide(L)'
;MQNIKIHRAGRTFIKKNVYTTRKKWGFCRGYNRTGLYKSIVTKGISRPLAMFVLIFIIAVMLAIFVILYSGDGANVLKNKTIVEIAESQIGNKGGQPYWSWYGFDEPVDWCACFVSWCADKGGYIEAKRAPKFSDCQDGVNWFISNKGWYEQNTTPQPGMFIFFDWDGNQKADHVGIVKQYKDGIIYTIEGNRGDACREGRYSVKDNMIYGYGLLN
;
A
#
# COMPACT_ATOMS: atom_id res chain seq x y z
N MET A 1 62.35 -12.71 67.84
CA MET A 1 63.38 -11.95 68.58
C MET A 1 64.20 -11.16 67.58
N GLN A 2 64.39 -9.88 67.91
CA GLN A 2 65.31 -8.83 67.41
C GLN A 2 65.95 -8.90 66.00
N ASN A 3 65.88 -7.72 65.37
CA ASN A 3 66.48 -7.25 64.12
C ASN A 3 68.00 -7.53 64.00
N ILE A 4 68.53 -7.53 62.76
CA ILE A 4 69.53 -6.55 62.28
C ILE A 4 69.83 -6.73 60.77
N LYS A 5 69.80 -5.58 60.07
CA LYS A 5 70.25 -5.28 58.69
C LYS A 5 71.77 -5.31 58.57
N ILE A 6 72.34 -5.50 57.36
CA ILE A 6 73.11 -4.45 56.64
C ILE A 6 73.64 -4.88 55.25
N HIS A 7 74.00 -3.84 54.50
CA HIS A 7 74.09 -3.66 53.05
C HIS A 7 75.45 -3.96 52.37
N ARG A 8 75.34 -4.07 51.03
CA ARG A 8 76.25 -3.59 49.94
C ARG A 8 77.51 -4.40 49.61
N ALA A 9 77.68 -4.74 48.33
CA ALA A 9 78.46 -3.95 47.35
C ALA A 9 78.72 -4.73 46.05
N GLY A 10 78.99 -4.01 44.95
CA GLY A 10 79.97 -4.44 43.95
C GLY A 10 79.45 -5.18 42.71
N ARG A 11 79.44 -4.50 41.56
CA ARG A 11 79.46 -5.11 40.23
C ARG A 11 80.85 -5.69 39.97
N THR A 12 80.94 -6.95 39.51
CA THR A 12 82.09 -7.45 38.75
C THR A 12 81.62 -8.50 37.73
N PHE A 13 82.04 -8.35 36.48
CA PHE A 13 81.81 -9.27 35.35
C PHE A 13 83.11 -10.02 35.07
N ILE A 14 83.13 -11.36 35.03
CA ILE A 14 84.15 -12.14 34.30
C ILE A 14 83.55 -13.45 33.72
N LYS A 15 83.89 -13.70 32.45
CA LYS A 15 83.60 -14.86 31.58
C LYS A 15 84.28 -16.17 32.01
N LYS A 16 83.67 -17.30 31.64
CA LYS A 16 84.20 -18.45 30.83
C LYS A 16 83.59 -19.77 31.36
N ASN A 17 82.79 -20.52 30.60
CA ASN A 17 83.04 -21.36 29.40
C ASN A 17 83.14 -22.85 29.78
N VAL A 18 82.45 -23.67 28.97
CA VAL A 18 82.63 -25.11 28.73
C VAL A 18 81.77 -26.11 29.54
N TYR A 19 81.14 -26.96 28.72
CA TYR A 19 80.16 -28.02 28.89
C TYR A 19 80.63 -29.25 29.70
N THR A 20 79.70 -30.02 30.29
CA THR A 20 79.40 -31.42 29.90
C THR A 20 78.32 -32.10 30.79
N THR A 21 77.39 -32.77 30.08
CA THR A 21 76.64 -34.01 30.37
C THR A 21 75.96 -34.27 31.73
N ARG A 22 74.64 -34.53 31.72
CA ARG A 22 74.01 -35.49 32.63
C ARG A 22 72.81 -36.23 32.02
N LYS A 23 72.69 -37.48 32.48
CA LYS A 23 72.02 -38.67 31.92
C LYS A 23 70.48 -38.69 32.02
N LYS A 24 69.94 -39.61 31.21
CA LYS A 24 68.55 -39.98 30.92
C LYS A 24 67.75 -40.68 32.07
N TRP A 25 66.45 -40.33 32.11
CA TRP A 25 65.20 -41.14 32.18
C TRP A 25 64.88 -42.13 33.32
N GLY A 26 63.65 -41.98 33.84
CA GLY A 26 62.85 -43.01 34.53
C GLY A 26 61.37 -42.57 34.58
N PHE A 27 60.46 -43.40 34.06
CA PHE A 27 59.04 -43.14 33.83
C PHE A 27 58.19 -44.11 34.68
N CYS A 28 57.09 -43.63 35.29
CA CYS A 28 55.89 -44.43 35.62
C CYS A 28 54.68 -43.50 35.85
N ARG A 29 53.56 -43.79 35.16
CA ARG A 29 52.26 -43.08 35.23
C ARG A 29 51.34 -43.68 36.30
N GLY A 30 50.49 -42.85 36.90
CA GLY A 30 49.39 -43.26 37.78
C GLY A 30 48.29 -42.19 37.90
N TYR A 31 47.27 -42.36 37.05
CA TYR A 31 45.93 -41.75 36.93
C TYR A 31 45.32 -41.03 38.16
N ASN A 32 44.71 -39.85 37.94
CA ASN A 32 43.56 -39.42 38.77
C ASN A 32 42.65 -38.38 38.10
N ARG A 33 41.34 -38.66 38.23
CA ARG A 33 40.16 -37.78 38.22
C ARG A 33 39.32 -37.57 36.95
N THR A 34 38.05 -37.97 37.15
CA THR A 34 36.77 -37.41 36.65
C THR A 34 36.40 -37.68 35.20
N GLY A 35 35.72 -38.80 34.99
CA GLY A 35 34.64 -38.87 34.02
C GLY A 35 33.40 -38.14 34.56
N LEU A 36 32.85 -37.24 33.75
CA LEU A 36 31.41 -37.09 33.42
C LEU A 36 31.14 -35.66 32.92
N TYR A 37 31.66 -35.31 31.75
CA TYR A 37 30.99 -34.31 30.91
C TYR A 37 30.92 -34.88 29.50
N LYS A 38 29.83 -35.63 29.26
CA LYS A 38 29.46 -36.09 27.93
C LYS A 38 29.28 -34.86 27.04
N SER A 39 30.12 -34.79 26.00
CA SER A 39 29.82 -34.26 24.67
C SER A 39 28.37 -33.76 24.50
N ILE A 40 28.19 -32.45 24.59
CA ILE A 40 27.18 -31.76 23.79
C ILE A 40 28.00 -30.87 22.87
N VAL A 41 28.36 -31.42 21.72
CA VAL A 41 28.83 -30.64 20.59
C VAL A 41 27.67 -29.72 20.23
N THR A 42 27.69 -28.47 20.69
CA THR A 42 26.96 -27.40 20.02
C THR A 42 27.59 -27.32 18.63
N LYS A 43 27.04 -28.04 17.66
CA LYS A 43 27.36 -27.85 16.24
C LYS A 43 26.89 -26.44 15.91
N GLY A 44 27.76 -25.46 16.16
CA GLY A 44 27.55 -24.09 15.77
C GLY A 44 27.34 -24.08 14.28
N ILE A 45 26.17 -23.62 13.86
CA ILE A 45 25.85 -23.34 12.46
C ILE A 45 27.04 -22.51 11.94
N SER A 46 27.69 -22.98 10.86
CA SER A 46 28.85 -22.27 10.33
C SER A 46 28.44 -20.83 10.02
N ARG A 47 29.29 -19.86 10.36
CA ARG A 47 29.03 -18.42 10.13
C ARG A 47 28.43 -18.10 8.75
N PRO A 48 28.86 -18.72 7.63
CA PRO A 48 28.20 -18.51 6.34
C PRO A 48 26.79 -19.11 6.27
N LEU A 49 26.56 -20.31 6.82
CA LEU A 49 25.25 -20.96 6.83
C LEU A 49 24.24 -20.16 7.68
N ALA A 50 24.67 -19.59 8.80
CA ALA A 50 23.83 -18.70 9.62
C ALA A 50 23.45 -17.41 8.88
N MET A 51 24.36 -16.85 8.08
CA MET A 51 24.07 -15.69 7.23
C MET A 51 23.09 -16.02 6.10
N PHE A 52 23.22 -17.17 5.44
CA PHE A 52 22.26 -17.59 4.41
C PHE A 52 20.86 -17.80 4.98
N VAL A 53 20.75 -18.38 6.18
CA VAL A 53 19.46 -18.54 6.87
C VAL A 53 18.85 -17.18 7.22
N LEU A 54 19.65 -16.22 7.70
CA LEU A 54 19.17 -14.87 8.01
C LEU A 54 18.71 -14.12 6.76
N ILE A 55 19.48 -14.16 5.68
CA ILE A 55 19.12 -13.52 4.40
C ILE A 55 17.83 -14.14 3.84
N PHE A 56 17.68 -15.46 3.93
CA PHE A 56 16.47 -16.14 3.49
C PHE A 56 15.24 -15.74 4.32
N ILE A 57 15.38 -15.65 5.64
CA ILE A 57 14.31 -15.17 6.53
C ILE A 57 13.94 -13.73 6.20
N ILE A 58 14.90 -12.84 5.98
CA ILE A 58 14.64 -11.44 5.61
C ILE A 58 13.94 -11.37 4.25
N ALA A 59 14.38 -12.15 3.25
CA ALA A 59 13.75 -12.18 1.93
C ALA A 59 12.30 -12.68 1.99
N VAL A 60 12.03 -13.72 2.80
CA VAL A 60 10.68 -14.25 3.03
C VAL A 60 9.83 -13.23 3.78
N MET A 61 10.36 -12.57 4.80
CA MET A 61 9.65 -11.52 5.55
C MET A 61 9.35 -10.30 4.67
N LEU A 62 10.27 -9.90 3.79
CA LEU A 62 10.05 -8.85 2.80
C LEU A 62 9.01 -9.26 1.76
N ALA A 63 9.05 -10.50 1.27
CA ALA A 63 8.03 -11.01 0.34
C ALA A 63 6.65 -11.06 0.99
N ILE A 64 6.55 -11.50 2.25
CA ILE A 64 5.30 -11.49 3.03
C ILE A 64 4.84 -10.04 3.28
N PHE A 65 5.75 -9.13 3.62
CA PHE A 65 5.43 -7.71 3.77
C PHE A 65 4.91 -7.11 2.45
N VAL A 66 5.54 -7.42 1.32
CA VAL A 66 5.07 -6.99 -0.01
C VAL A 66 3.70 -7.59 -0.30
N ILE A 67 3.45 -8.87 -0.03
CA ILE A 67 2.14 -9.51 -0.24
C ILE A 67 1.06 -8.88 0.65
N LEU A 68 1.35 -8.64 1.93
CA LEU A 68 0.42 -8.01 2.88
C LEU A 68 0.10 -6.56 2.52
N TYR A 69 1.04 -5.82 1.93
CA TYR A 69 0.80 -4.42 1.54
C TYR A 69 0.32 -4.25 0.09
N SER A 70 0.57 -5.20 -0.80
CA SER A 70 0.19 -5.11 -2.22
C SER A 70 -1.14 -5.79 -2.55
N GLY A 71 -1.69 -6.60 -1.62
CA GLY A 71 -2.91 -7.39 -1.83
C GLY A 71 -4.24 -6.67 -1.54
N ASP A 72 -4.22 -5.53 -0.86
CA ASP A 72 -5.45 -4.96 -0.28
C ASP A 72 -5.99 -3.73 -1.02
N GLY A 73 -5.21 -3.07 -1.89
CA GLY A 73 -5.70 -1.86 -2.58
C GLY A 73 -6.95 -2.11 -3.44
N ALA A 74 -6.96 -3.21 -4.19
CA ALA A 74 -8.12 -3.59 -5.03
C ALA A 74 -9.27 -4.20 -4.21
N ASN A 75 -8.96 -4.96 -3.15
CA ASN A 75 -9.97 -5.58 -2.29
C ASN A 75 -10.65 -4.58 -1.33
N VAL A 76 -9.93 -3.53 -0.90
CA VAL A 76 -10.47 -2.44 -0.08
C VAL A 76 -11.48 -1.60 -0.84
N LEU A 77 -11.31 -1.39 -2.15
CA LEU A 77 -12.29 -0.66 -2.98
C LEU A 77 -13.53 -1.51 -3.29
N LYS A 78 -13.41 -2.84 -3.41
CA LYS A 78 -14.55 -3.74 -3.68
C LYS A 78 -15.64 -3.73 -2.59
N ASN A 79 -15.29 -3.39 -1.35
CA ASN A 79 -16.25 -3.30 -0.24
C ASN A 79 -16.75 -1.87 0.03
N LYS A 80 -16.23 -0.87 -0.70
CA LYS A 80 -16.66 0.52 -0.57
C LYS A 80 -17.82 0.82 -1.50
N THR A 81 -18.70 1.70 -1.04
CA THR A 81 -19.72 2.32 -1.90
C THR A 81 -19.05 3.19 -2.96
N ILE A 82 -19.72 3.38 -4.10
CA ILE A 82 -19.22 4.28 -5.14
C ILE A 82 -18.99 5.72 -4.63
N VAL A 83 -19.76 6.16 -3.63
CA VAL A 83 -19.59 7.45 -2.97
C VAL A 83 -18.25 7.51 -2.25
N GLU A 84 -17.92 6.53 -1.42
CA GLU A 84 -16.62 6.48 -0.70
C GLU A 84 -15.43 6.38 -1.66
N ILE A 85 -15.60 5.69 -2.79
CA ILE A 85 -14.58 5.64 -3.85
C ILE A 85 -14.39 7.04 -4.43
N ALA A 86 -15.47 7.73 -4.81
CA ALA A 86 -15.41 9.08 -5.35
C ALA A 86 -14.82 10.09 -4.33
N GLU A 87 -15.20 10.01 -3.06
CA GLU A 87 -14.70 10.90 -2.00
C GLU A 87 -13.19 10.76 -1.83
N SER A 88 -12.66 9.54 -1.95
CA SER A 88 -11.21 9.30 -1.87
C SER A 88 -10.40 9.98 -2.97
N GLN A 89 -11.06 10.47 -4.02
CA GLN A 89 -10.44 11.11 -5.16
C GLN A 89 -10.48 12.65 -5.10
N ILE A 90 -11.14 13.23 -4.11
CA ILE A 90 -11.23 14.70 -3.96
C ILE A 90 -9.82 15.31 -3.92
N GLY A 91 -9.61 16.34 -4.74
CA GLY A 91 -8.33 17.04 -4.87
C GLY A 91 -7.42 16.53 -5.98
N ASN A 92 -7.72 15.39 -6.62
CA ASN A 92 -7.05 14.97 -7.85
C ASN A 92 -7.22 16.04 -8.95
N LYS A 93 -6.16 16.38 -9.69
CA LYS A 93 -6.14 17.42 -10.74
C LYS A 93 -5.67 16.83 -12.07
N GLY A 94 -6.16 17.34 -13.19
CA GLY A 94 -5.75 16.92 -14.54
C GLY A 94 -6.32 15.57 -14.99
N GLY A 95 -6.93 14.79 -14.10
CA GLY A 95 -7.72 13.61 -14.44
C GLY A 95 -6.95 12.41 -14.99
N GLN A 96 -5.61 12.44 -15.00
CA GLN A 96 -4.76 11.43 -15.64
C GLN A 96 -5.13 9.99 -15.30
N PRO A 97 -5.38 9.63 -14.03
CA PRO A 97 -5.76 8.26 -13.70
C PRO A 97 -7.05 7.77 -14.35
N TYR A 98 -7.96 8.67 -14.74
CA TYR A 98 -9.29 8.33 -15.24
C TYR A 98 -9.32 8.23 -16.76
N TRP A 99 -8.82 9.25 -17.48
CA TRP A 99 -8.82 9.22 -18.93
C TRP A 99 -7.82 8.20 -19.49
N SER A 100 -6.67 7.99 -18.83
CA SER A 100 -5.73 6.94 -19.25
C SER A 100 -6.26 5.53 -18.97
N TRP A 101 -6.95 5.32 -17.85
CA TRP A 101 -7.65 4.05 -17.58
C TRP A 101 -8.74 3.76 -18.61
N TYR A 102 -9.43 4.80 -19.07
CA TYR A 102 -10.43 4.63 -20.11
C TYR A 102 -9.78 4.13 -21.41
N GLY A 103 -8.64 4.73 -21.78
CA GLY A 103 -7.82 4.35 -22.94
C GLY A 103 -7.32 5.54 -23.76
N PHE A 104 -7.39 6.77 -23.24
CA PHE A 104 -6.85 7.95 -23.92
C PHE A 104 -5.37 8.13 -23.61
N ASP A 105 -4.60 8.50 -24.63
CA ASP A 105 -3.16 8.79 -24.50
C ASP A 105 -2.88 10.26 -24.13
N GLU A 106 -3.89 11.13 -24.26
CA GLU A 106 -3.80 12.57 -24.02
C GLU A 106 -4.96 13.07 -23.14
N PRO A 107 -4.82 14.24 -22.48
CA PRO A 107 -5.90 14.83 -21.67
C PRO A 107 -7.17 15.09 -22.49
N VAL A 108 -8.30 14.67 -21.95
CA VAL A 108 -9.66 14.92 -22.46
C VAL A 108 -10.55 15.41 -21.33
N ASP A 109 -11.74 15.91 -21.65
CA ASP A 109 -12.77 16.12 -20.63
C ASP A 109 -13.09 14.80 -19.93
N TRP A 110 -12.88 14.77 -18.62
CA TRP A 110 -12.73 13.52 -17.89
C TRP A 110 -13.80 13.26 -16.83
N CYS A 111 -14.89 14.04 -16.83
CA CYS A 111 -16.01 13.83 -15.89
C CYS A 111 -16.66 12.45 -16.03
N ALA A 112 -16.97 12.03 -17.27
CA ALA A 112 -17.51 10.70 -17.57
C ALA A 112 -16.48 9.59 -17.29
N CYS A 113 -15.22 9.79 -17.69
CA CYS A 113 -14.13 8.86 -17.36
C CYS A 113 -14.02 8.64 -15.83
N PHE A 114 -14.18 9.71 -15.03
CA PHE A 114 -14.11 9.64 -13.57
C PHE A 114 -15.23 8.80 -12.96
N VAL A 115 -16.49 9.06 -13.30
CA VAL A 115 -17.61 8.30 -12.72
C VAL A 115 -17.61 6.84 -13.21
N SER A 116 -17.21 6.62 -14.46
CA SER A 116 -16.97 5.30 -15.06
C SER A 116 -15.86 4.54 -14.33
N TRP A 117 -14.74 5.20 -14.02
CA TRP A 117 -13.67 4.62 -13.20
C TRP A 117 -14.14 4.29 -11.78
N CYS A 118 -14.94 5.16 -11.15
CA CYS A 118 -15.50 4.87 -9.83
C CYS A 118 -16.41 3.64 -9.85
N ALA A 119 -17.24 3.50 -10.90
CA ALA A 119 -18.08 2.31 -11.11
C ALA A 119 -17.26 1.03 -11.34
N ASP A 120 -16.14 1.11 -12.08
CA ASP A 120 -15.19 0.01 -12.23
C ASP A 120 -14.61 -0.42 -10.88
N LYS A 121 -14.11 0.54 -10.09
CA LYS A 121 -13.51 0.25 -8.78
C LYS A 121 -14.50 -0.30 -7.76
N GLY A 122 -15.77 0.08 -7.86
CA GLY A 122 -16.85 -0.47 -7.04
C GLY A 122 -17.45 -1.77 -7.58
N GLY A 123 -16.95 -2.30 -8.70
CA GLY A 123 -17.47 -3.54 -9.32
C GLY A 123 -18.85 -3.40 -9.95
N TYR A 124 -19.36 -2.18 -10.15
CA TYR A 124 -20.68 -1.93 -10.73
C TYR A 124 -20.70 -2.27 -12.23
N ILE A 125 -19.58 -2.09 -12.94
CA ILE A 125 -19.47 -2.46 -14.36
C ILE A 125 -19.45 -3.99 -14.51
N GLU A 126 -18.65 -4.70 -13.71
CA GLU A 126 -18.60 -6.16 -13.69
C GLU A 126 -19.99 -6.76 -13.38
N ALA A 127 -20.69 -6.16 -12.42
CA ALA A 127 -22.06 -6.54 -12.05
C ALA A 127 -23.13 -6.10 -13.07
N LYS A 128 -22.76 -5.42 -14.17
CA LYS A 128 -23.66 -4.88 -15.21
C LYS A 128 -24.70 -3.86 -14.69
N ARG A 129 -24.35 -3.14 -13.63
CA ARG A 129 -25.18 -2.09 -13.00
C ARG A 129 -24.79 -0.69 -13.45
N ALA A 130 -23.68 -0.57 -14.18
CA ALA A 130 -23.21 0.69 -14.77
C ALA A 130 -22.42 0.41 -16.07
N PRO A 131 -22.38 1.34 -17.03
CA PRO A 131 -21.56 1.23 -18.22
C PRO A 131 -20.10 1.65 -17.96
N LYS A 132 -19.19 1.17 -18.81
CA LYS A 132 -17.90 1.85 -19.05
C LYS A 132 -18.14 2.89 -20.16
N PHE A 133 -17.97 4.18 -19.87
CA PHE A 133 -18.19 5.27 -20.82
C PHE A 133 -17.25 6.47 -20.57
N SER A 134 -17.05 7.30 -21.60
CA SER A 134 -16.30 8.56 -21.56
C SER A 134 -17.07 9.76 -22.13
N ASP A 135 -18.23 9.51 -22.73
CA ASP A 135 -19.13 10.54 -23.24
C ASP A 135 -20.39 10.56 -22.37
N CYS A 136 -20.78 11.73 -21.88
CA CYS A 136 -21.90 11.88 -20.96
C CYS A 136 -23.22 11.38 -21.57
N GLN A 137 -23.45 11.64 -22.86
CA GLN A 137 -24.67 11.23 -23.53
C GLN A 137 -24.73 9.70 -23.73
N ASP A 138 -23.61 9.04 -23.99
CA ASP A 138 -23.53 7.58 -24.02
C ASP A 138 -23.94 6.96 -22.67
N GLY A 139 -23.52 7.58 -21.56
CA GLY A 139 -23.95 7.20 -20.22
C GLY A 139 -25.47 7.28 -20.05
N VAL A 140 -26.08 8.41 -20.43
CA VAL A 140 -27.55 8.60 -20.41
C VAL A 140 -28.25 7.52 -21.23
N ASN A 141 -27.82 7.33 -22.49
CA ASN A 141 -28.43 6.38 -23.41
C ASN A 141 -28.41 4.95 -22.84
N TRP A 142 -27.33 4.57 -22.15
CA TRP A 142 -27.23 3.28 -21.50
C TRP A 142 -28.23 3.13 -20.35
N PHE A 143 -28.36 4.12 -19.45
CA PHE A 143 -29.33 4.04 -18.34
C PHE A 143 -30.77 3.99 -18.84
N ILE A 144 -31.09 4.72 -19.92
CA ILE A 144 -32.40 4.64 -20.57
C ILE A 144 -32.64 3.21 -21.07
N SER A 145 -31.69 2.65 -21.82
CA SER A 145 -31.80 1.30 -22.42
C SER A 145 -31.89 0.20 -21.36
N ASN A 146 -31.26 0.39 -20.20
CA ASN A 146 -31.25 -0.56 -19.08
C ASN A 146 -32.33 -0.28 -18.03
N LYS A 147 -33.28 0.63 -18.30
CA LYS A 147 -34.39 0.98 -17.38
C LYS A 147 -33.92 1.51 -16.01
N GLY A 148 -32.74 2.13 -15.97
CA GLY A 148 -32.15 2.76 -14.80
C GLY A 148 -32.16 4.30 -14.87
N TRP A 149 -32.77 4.89 -15.90
CA TRP A 149 -32.87 6.34 -16.05
C TRP A 149 -34.04 6.93 -15.25
N TYR A 150 -33.77 8.05 -14.60
CA TYR A 150 -34.74 8.81 -13.82
C TYR A 150 -34.68 10.29 -14.19
N GLU A 151 -35.84 10.88 -14.42
CA GLU A 151 -35.98 12.29 -14.79
C GLU A 151 -35.57 13.25 -13.66
N GLN A 152 -35.27 14.50 -14.02
CA GLN A 152 -34.86 15.60 -13.14
C GLN A 152 -35.67 15.75 -11.84
N ASN A 153 -36.98 15.51 -11.88
CA ASN A 153 -37.88 15.67 -10.72
C ASN A 153 -37.79 14.53 -9.68
N THR A 154 -36.91 13.56 -9.90
CA THR A 154 -36.69 12.43 -9.00
C THR A 154 -35.95 12.89 -7.74
N THR A 155 -36.34 12.37 -6.57
CA THR A 155 -35.53 12.54 -5.35
C THR A 155 -34.28 11.67 -5.47
N PRO A 156 -33.07 12.25 -5.57
CA PRO A 156 -31.88 11.46 -5.85
C PRO A 156 -31.40 10.70 -4.62
N GLN A 157 -30.78 9.55 -4.87
CA GLN A 157 -30.20 8.68 -3.85
C GLN A 157 -28.66 8.75 -3.91
N PRO A 158 -27.96 8.67 -2.76
CA PRO A 158 -26.52 8.49 -2.75
C PRO A 158 -26.07 7.35 -3.66
N GLY A 159 -25.04 7.59 -4.46
CA GLY A 159 -24.47 6.65 -5.41
C GLY A 159 -25.08 6.67 -6.81
N MET A 160 -26.22 7.35 -7.03
CA MET A 160 -26.71 7.60 -8.38
C MET A 160 -25.72 8.47 -9.16
N PHE A 161 -25.64 8.25 -10.47
CA PHE A 161 -25.05 9.25 -11.35
C PHE A 161 -26.04 10.39 -11.57
N ILE A 162 -25.56 11.62 -11.55
CA ILE A 162 -26.32 12.83 -11.87
C ILE A 162 -25.73 13.44 -13.12
N PHE A 163 -26.57 13.69 -14.13
CA PHE A 163 -26.18 14.27 -15.41
C PHE A 163 -26.70 15.69 -15.51
N PHE A 164 -25.95 16.56 -16.18
CA PHE A 164 -26.30 17.96 -16.38
C PHE A 164 -26.35 18.30 -17.87
N ASP A 165 -27.29 19.16 -18.23
CA ASP A 165 -27.47 19.79 -19.54
C ASP A 165 -27.43 21.31 -19.28
N TRP A 166 -26.28 21.93 -19.53
CA TRP A 166 -26.01 23.31 -19.14
C TRP A 166 -26.56 24.32 -20.14
N ASP A 167 -26.75 23.92 -21.40
CA ASP A 167 -27.25 24.78 -22.47
C ASP A 167 -28.71 24.49 -22.85
N GLY A 168 -29.31 23.44 -22.28
CA GLY A 168 -30.70 23.05 -22.48
C GLY A 168 -30.95 22.40 -23.83
N ASN A 169 -29.92 21.86 -24.49
CA ASN A 169 -30.01 21.28 -25.82
C ASN A 169 -30.51 19.81 -25.82
N GLN A 170 -30.90 19.27 -24.67
CA GLN A 170 -31.28 17.87 -24.43
C GLN A 170 -30.13 16.88 -24.62
N LYS A 171 -28.90 17.31 -24.35
CA LYS A 171 -27.72 16.45 -24.28
C LYS A 171 -26.98 16.68 -22.98
N ALA A 172 -26.44 15.60 -22.43
CA ALA A 172 -25.64 15.70 -21.21
C ALA A 172 -24.26 16.28 -21.52
N ASP A 173 -23.91 17.37 -20.85
CA ASP A 173 -22.60 18.02 -20.90
C ASP A 173 -21.68 17.52 -19.79
N HIS A 174 -22.26 17.16 -18.63
CA HIS A 174 -21.50 16.82 -17.44
C HIS A 174 -22.15 15.69 -16.65
N VAL A 175 -21.34 14.99 -15.86
CA VAL A 175 -21.80 13.93 -14.97
C VAL A 175 -21.01 13.93 -13.66
N GLY A 176 -21.72 13.66 -12.56
CA GLY A 176 -21.16 13.47 -11.22
C GLY A 176 -21.79 12.28 -10.50
N ILE A 177 -21.36 12.05 -9.26
CA ILE A 177 -21.93 11.05 -8.35
C ILE A 177 -22.68 11.78 -7.24
N VAL A 178 -23.93 11.42 -6.99
CA VAL A 178 -24.71 11.92 -5.85
C VAL A 178 -24.07 11.39 -4.56
N LYS A 179 -23.54 12.29 -3.74
CA LYS A 179 -23.03 11.97 -2.40
C LYS A 179 -24.16 11.92 -1.37
N GLN A 180 -25.03 12.92 -1.40
CA GLN A 180 -26.10 13.07 -0.42
C GLN A 180 -27.23 13.94 -0.97
N TYR A 181 -28.46 13.68 -0.54
CA TYR A 181 -29.59 14.59 -0.66
C TYR A 181 -30.09 14.98 0.73
N LYS A 182 -30.20 16.29 0.99
CA LYS A 182 -30.68 16.82 2.28
C LYS A 182 -31.30 18.19 2.10
N ASP A 183 -32.50 18.40 2.64
CA ASP A 183 -33.19 19.69 2.69
C ASP A 183 -33.31 20.39 1.33
N GLY A 184 -33.63 19.64 0.27
CA GLY A 184 -33.77 20.17 -1.09
C GLY A 184 -32.45 20.44 -1.81
N ILE A 185 -31.32 20.06 -1.20
CA ILE A 185 -29.98 20.23 -1.75
C ILE A 185 -29.37 18.88 -2.08
N ILE A 186 -28.80 18.79 -3.27
CA ILE A 186 -28.01 17.66 -3.74
C ILE A 186 -26.54 18.01 -3.57
N TYR A 187 -25.80 17.15 -2.88
CA TYR A 187 -24.35 17.19 -2.78
C TYR A 187 -23.78 16.12 -3.69
N THR A 188 -22.76 16.48 -4.45
CA THR A 188 -22.17 15.62 -5.48
C THR A 188 -20.66 15.55 -5.34
N ILE A 189 -20.05 14.56 -5.97
CA ILE A 189 -18.61 14.46 -6.19
C ILE A 189 -18.41 14.35 -7.70
N GLU A 190 -17.65 15.30 -8.25
CA GLU A 190 -17.54 15.52 -9.69
C GLU A 190 -16.08 15.57 -10.10
N GLY A 191 -15.74 14.81 -11.15
CA GLY A 191 -14.48 14.94 -11.86
C GLY A 191 -14.53 16.09 -12.85
N ASN A 192 -13.38 16.61 -13.25
CA ASN A 192 -13.22 17.73 -14.19
C ASN A 192 -13.94 19.02 -13.78
N ARG A 193 -14.26 19.21 -12.49
CA ARG A 193 -14.85 20.46 -12.00
C ARG A 193 -13.75 21.49 -11.74
N GLY A 194 -13.47 22.31 -12.76
CA GLY A 194 -12.32 23.21 -12.75
C GLY A 194 -11.01 22.43 -12.76
N ASP A 195 -10.93 21.45 -13.65
CA ASP A 195 -9.82 20.50 -13.83
C ASP A 195 -9.39 19.77 -12.54
N ALA A 196 -10.37 19.46 -11.68
CA ALA A 196 -10.14 18.72 -10.45
C ALA A 196 -11.36 17.91 -10.03
N CYS A 197 -11.14 16.91 -9.19
CA CYS A 197 -12.20 16.20 -8.48
C CYS A 197 -12.61 17.02 -7.26
N ARG A 198 -13.86 17.47 -7.22
CA ARG A 198 -14.38 18.38 -6.18
C ARG A 198 -15.82 18.05 -5.83
N GLU A 199 -16.23 18.55 -4.67
CA GLU A 199 -17.65 18.54 -4.32
C GLU A 199 -18.42 19.61 -5.12
N GLY A 200 -19.65 19.25 -5.47
CA GLY A 200 -20.67 20.12 -6.04
C GLY A 200 -21.88 20.22 -5.11
N ARG A 201 -22.69 21.27 -5.31
CA ARG A 201 -23.91 21.50 -4.55
C ARG A 201 -24.94 22.18 -5.43
N TYR A 202 -26.12 21.57 -5.56
CA TYR A 202 -27.20 22.04 -6.42
C TYR A 202 -28.52 22.02 -5.68
N SER A 203 -29.43 22.90 -6.09
CA SER A 203 -30.85 22.77 -5.72
C SER A 203 -31.44 21.56 -6.44
N VAL A 204 -32.31 20.80 -5.79
CA VAL A 204 -33.06 19.71 -6.47
C VAL A 204 -33.95 20.21 -7.62
N LYS A 205 -34.23 21.52 -7.66
CA LYS A 205 -34.98 22.20 -8.72
C LYS A 205 -34.09 22.91 -9.74
N ASP A 206 -32.78 22.70 -9.69
CA ASP A 206 -31.86 23.31 -10.64
C ASP A 206 -32.20 22.82 -12.05
N ASN A 207 -32.47 23.76 -12.96
CA ASN A 207 -32.94 23.47 -14.31
C ASN A 207 -31.85 22.83 -15.18
N MET A 208 -30.59 22.89 -14.76
CA MET A 208 -29.45 22.29 -15.46
C MET A 208 -29.30 20.80 -15.16
N ILE A 209 -30.03 20.25 -14.18
CA ILE A 209 -30.04 18.82 -13.92
C ILE A 209 -30.83 18.14 -15.03
N TYR A 210 -30.17 17.30 -15.82
CA TYR A 210 -30.81 16.56 -16.91
C TYR A 210 -31.55 15.33 -16.39
N GLY A 211 -30.92 14.60 -15.47
CA GLY A 211 -31.51 13.42 -14.86
C GLY A 211 -30.48 12.57 -14.13
N TYR A 212 -30.87 11.34 -13.82
CA TYR A 212 -30.09 10.45 -12.96
C TYR A 212 -30.02 9.02 -13.50
N GLY A 213 -28.88 8.38 -13.32
CA GLY A 213 -28.67 6.96 -13.53
C GLY A 213 -28.64 6.20 -12.20
N LEU A 214 -29.52 5.23 -12.02
CA LEU A 214 -29.50 4.29 -10.89
C LEU A 214 -28.56 3.12 -11.20
N LEU A 215 -27.78 2.70 -10.18
CA LEU A 215 -26.81 1.60 -10.30
C LEU A 215 -27.39 0.31 -9.68
N ASN A 216 -28.34 -0.30 -10.39
CA ASN A 216 -29.15 -1.45 -9.97
C ASN A 216 -28.75 -2.77 -10.63
#